data_AF-A0A966JQI1-F1
#
_entry.id   AF-A0A966JQI1-F1
#
_cell.length_a   1.000
_cell.length_b   1.000
_cell.length_c   1.000
_cell.angle_alpha   90.00
_cell.angle_beta   90.00
_cell.angle_gamma   90.00
#
_symmetry.space_group_name_H-M   'P 1'
#
loop_
_entity.id
_entity.type
_entity.pdbx_description
1 polymer ?
#
loop_
_entity_poly.entity_id
_entity_poly.type
_entity_poly.pdbx_seq_one_letter_code
_entity_poly.pdbx_strand_id
1 'polypeptide(L)'
;RVSKDIRAWGVPDAVVLPNGDIRIYIVESPVDGRCTEKVASYTSADGISFTRDAGWRLEGGYVDTEMLRAKDGEWLMIMADGPGCATASGALKVQQLFVSTSTDGLIWATPQLLTSTDNGRLDPTGYFVESQNAFRIYYASGRSAENNYTIKRATLRIKDTAKGGGVGITTTPKVTTPSSKSKTITCVKGKITRKVIGTKCPAGFKKK
;
A
#
# COMPACT_ATOMS: atom_id res chain seq x y z
N ARG A 1 11.37 -15.63 -19.42
CA ARG A 1 12.11 -15.93 -18.17
C ARG A 1 12.92 -14.70 -17.81
N VAL A 2 12.84 -14.24 -16.56
CA VAL A 2 13.74 -13.20 -16.02
C VAL A 2 15.16 -13.76 -16.06
N SER A 3 16.15 -12.91 -16.37
CA SER A 3 17.54 -13.33 -16.26
C SER A 3 17.82 -13.80 -14.83
N LYS A 4 18.53 -14.93 -14.69
CA LYS A 4 18.95 -15.45 -13.38
C LYS A 4 19.96 -14.51 -12.68
N ASP A 5 20.53 -13.58 -13.43
CA ASP A 5 21.52 -12.62 -12.94
C ASP A 5 20.87 -11.35 -12.37
N ILE A 6 19.58 -11.12 -12.64
CA ILE A 6 18.82 -10.03 -12.00
C ILE A 6 18.44 -10.49 -10.60
N ARG A 7 19.11 -9.90 -9.60
CA ARG A 7 18.81 -10.16 -8.19
C ARG A 7 17.55 -9.39 -7.79
N ALA A 8 16.44 -10.10 -7.67
CA ALA A 8 15.31 -9.60 -6.89
C ALA A 8 15.68 -9.65 -5.41
N TRP A 9 15.26 -8.64 -4.65
CA TRP A 9 15.42 -8.57 -3.19
C TRP A 9 14.26 -7.75 -2.61
N GLY A 10 14.00 -7.89 -1.31
CA GLY A 10 12.92 -7.16 -0.62
C GLY A 10 11.66 -7.98 -0.38
N VAL A 11 10.57 -7.27 -0.05
CA VAL A 11 9.28 -7.84 0.37
C VAL A 11 8.33 -7.94 -0.84
N PRO A 12 8.12 -9.13 -1.44
CA PRO A 12 7.13 -9.28 -2.50
C PRO A 12 5.73 -9.14 -1.94
N ASP A 13 4.85 -8.50 -2.70
CA ASP A 13 3.42 -8.44 -2.37
C ASP A 13 2.57 -9.01 -3.50
N ALA A 14 1.57 -9.82 -3.13
CA ALA A 14 0.76 -10.60 -4.05
C ALA A 14 -0.72 -10.24 -3.93
N VAL A 15 -1.39 -10.06 -5.06
CA VAL A 15 -2.82 -9.74 -5.11
C VAL A 15 -3.55 -10.57 -6.15
N VAL A 16 -4.82 -10.83 -5.86
CA VAL A 16 -5.74 -11.46 -6.81
C VAL A 16 -6.34 -10.37 -7.69
N LEU A 17 -6.18 -10.52 -9.00
CA LEU A 17 -6.74 -9.65 -10.02
C LEU A 17 -8.26 -9.90 -10.18
N PRO A 18 -9.02 -8.94 -10.76
CA PRO A 18 -10.46 -9.11 -10.98
C PRO A 18 -10.83 -10.35 -11.83
N ASN A 19 -9.93 -10.80 -12.70
CA ASN A 19 -10.11 -12.00 -13.52
C ASN A 19 -9.73 -13.30 -12.80
N GLY A 20 -9.26 -13.24 -11.54
CA GLY A 20 -8.86 -14.40 -10.74
C GLY A 20 -7.38 -14.75 -10.80
N ASP A 21 -6.61 -14.15 -11.72
CA ASP A 21 -5.16 -14.34 -11.78
C ASP A 21 -4.47 -13.73 -10.55
N ILE A 22 -3.25 -14.17 -10.27
CA ILE A 22 -2.41 -13.64 -9.20
C ILE A 22 -1.35 -12.73 -9.83
N ARG A 23 -1.21 -11.51 -9.31
CA ARG A 23 -0.10 -10.62 -9.64
C ARG A 23 0.78 -10.41 -8.42
N ILE A 24 2.08 -10.59 -8.58
CA ILE A 24 3.09 -10.27 -7.58
C ILE A 24 3.84 -9.01 -8.01
N TYR A 25 4.05 -8.08 -7.08
CA TYR A 25 4.93 -6.92 -7.22
C TYR A 25 6.25 -7.21 -6.50
N ILE A 26 7.37 -7.04 -7.20
CA ILE A 26 8.72 -7.38 -6.73
C ILE A 26 9.67 -6.23 -7.05
N VAL A 27 10.57 -5.94 -6.12
CA VAL A 27 11.69 -5.04 -6.34
C VAL A 27 12.81 -5.78 -7.07
N GLU A 28 13.31 -5.17 -8.15
CA GLU A 28 14.47 -5.61 -8.92
C GLU A 28 15.54 -4.52 -8.88
N SER A 29 16.82 -4.91 -8.83
CA SER A 29 17.96 -4.02 -9.06
C SER A 29 18.59 -4.33 -10.42
N PRO A 30 18.04 -3.81 -11.52
CA PRO A 30 18.53 -4.11 -12.87
C PRO A 30 19.88 -3.46 -13.18
N VAL A 31 20.33 -2.51 -12.36
CA VAL A 31 21.59 -1.78 -12.52
C VAL A 31 22.28 -1.70 -11.16
N ASP A 32 23.59 -1.97 -11.12
CA ASP A 32 24.40 -1.80 -9.91
C ASP A 32 24.46 -0.32 -9.50
N GLY A 33 24.30 -0.06 -8.22
CA GLY A 33 24.34 1.30 -7.69
C GLY A 33 23.45 1.45 -6.46
N ARG A 34 23.26 2.70 -6.04
CA ARG A 34 22.30 3.07 -5.00
C ARG A 34 21.07 3.66 -5.66
N CYS A 35 19.88 3.25 -5.22
CA CYS A 35 18.62 3.85 -5.66
C CYS A 35 18.33 3.64 -7.14
N THR A 36 18.81 2.50 -7.63
CA THR A 36 18.57 1.97 -8.96
C THR A 36 17.44 0.93 -8.95
N GLU A 37 16.81 0.70 -7.78
CA GLU A 37 15.71 -0.24 -7.64
C GLU A 37 14.51 0.20 -8.47
N LYS A 38 13.85 -0.79 -9.05
CA LYS A 38 12.62 -0.66 -9.81
C LYS A 38 11.64 -1.72 -9.37
N VAL A 39 10.36 -1.38 -9.37
CA VAL A 39 9.30 -2.35 -9.06
C VAL A 39 8.82 -2.97 -10.36
N ALA A 40 8.98 -4.29 -10.49
CA ALA A 40 8.39 -5.10 -11.54
C ALA A 40 7.10 -5.75 -11.04
N SER A 41 6.31 -6.30 -11.97
CA SER A 41 5.21 -7.18 -11.62
C SER A 41 5.22 -8.45 -12.48
N TYR A 42 4.61 -9.49 -11.92
CA TYR A 42 4.53 -10.82 -12.49
C TYR A 42 3.12 -11.37 -12.35
N THR A 43 2.51 -11.81 -13.45
CA THR A 43 1.16 -12.38 -13.44
C THR A 43 1.20 -13.90 -13.63
N SER A 44 0.31 -14.60 -12.94
CA SER A 44 0.16 -16.05 -12.96
C SER A 44 -1.31 -16.44 -12.90
N ALA A 45 -1.73 -17.38 -13.74
CA ALA A 45 -3.09 -17.94 -13.71
C ALA A 45 -3.25 -19.07 -12.70
N ASP A 46 -2.16 -19.74 -12.31
CA ASP A 46 -2.14 -20.91 -11.42
C ASP A 46 -1.55 -20.60 -10.03
N GLY A 47 -0.99 -19.41 -9.85
CA GLY A 47 -0.28 -19.00 -8.63
C GLY A 47 1.09 -19.63 -8.43
N ILE A 48 1.61 -20.35 -9.42
CA ILE A 48 2.88 -21.08 -9.36
C ILE A 48 3.82 -20.60 -10.47
N SER A 49 3.31 -20.52 -11.70
CA SER A 49 4.04 -20.16 -12.90
C SER A 49 3.82 -18.68 -13.21
N PHE A 50 4.86 -17.87 -12.99
CA PHE A 50 4.80 -16.42 -13.13
C PHE A 50 5.46 -15.93 -14.42
N THR A 51 4.77 -15.04 -15.12
CA THR A 51 5.29 -14.32 -16.29
C THR A 51 5.44 -12.85 -15.96
N ARG A 52 6.60 -12.27 -16.30
CA ARG A 52 6.87 -10.85 -16.08
C ARG A 52 5.92 -10.00 -16.92
N ASP A 53 5.26 -9.05 -16.29
CA ASP A 53 4.48 -8.04 -17.00
C ASP A 53 5.43 -7.05 -17.73
N ALA A 54 4.96 -6.50 -18.84
CA ALA A 54 5.74 -5.51 -19.60
C ALA A 54 5.93 -4.22 -18.79
N GLY A 55 7.14 -3.64 -18.86
CA GLY A 55 7.49 -2.37 -18.24
C GLY A 55 7.84 -2.46 -16.75
N TRP A 56 7.93 -1.28 -16.13
CA TRP A 56 8.11 -1.09 -14.69
C TRP A 56 6.84 -0.53 -14.08
N ARG A 57 6.58 -0.84 -12.81
CA ARG A 57 5.47 -0.28 -12.02
C ARG A 57 5.90 1.03 -11.39
N LEU A 58 7.12 1.04 -10.84
CA LEU A 58 7.74 2.20 -10.23
C LEU A 58 9.23 2.22 -10.54
N GLU A 59 9.77 3.42 -10.66
CA GLU A 59 11.20 3.70 -10.84
C GLU A 59 11.62 4.78 -9.85
N GLY A 60 12.92 4.91 -9.60
CA GLY A 60 13.46 5.93 -8.69
C GLY A 60 13.86 5.41 -7.31
N GLY A 61 14.12 4.10 -7.18
CA GLY A 61 14.63 3.52 -5.95
C GLY A 61 13.55 3.27 -4.90
N TYR A 62 12.31 2.96 -5.30
CA TYR A 62 11.25 2.59 -4.36
C TYR A 62 11.31 1.11 -4.01
N VAL A 63 11.05 0.80 -2.75
CA VAL A 63 11.15 -0.55 -2.15
C VAL A 63 9.97 -0.83 -1.21
N ASP A 64 9.91 -2.05 -0.68
CA ASP A 64 8.97 -2.48 0.37
C ASP A 64 7.50 -2.16 0.03
N THR A 65 7.08 -2.58 -1.17
CA THR A 65 5.73 -2.29 -1.68
C THR A 65 4.68 -3.15 -0.98
N GLU A 66 3.55 -2.54 -0.65
CA GLU A 66 2.34 -3.18 -0.15
C GLU A 66 1.10 -2.64 -0.88
N MET A 67 0.26 -3.54 -1.37
CA MET A 67 -1.00 -3.23 -2.02
C MET A 67 -2.13 -3.12 -0.99
N LEU A 68 -2.41 -1.88 -0.57
CA LEU A 68 -3.53 -1.60 0.34
C LEU A 68 -4.89 -1.82 -0.32
N ARG A 69 -5.00 -1.66 -1.64
CA ARG A 69 -6.22 -1.89 -2.41
C ARG A 69 -5.88 -2.35 -3.83
N ALA A 70 -6.49 -3.46 -4.23
CA ALA A 70 -6.49 -3.97 -5.60
C ALA A 70 -7.94 -4.19 -6.05
N LYS A 71 -8.53 -3.19 -6.71
CA LYS A 71 -9.88 -3.27 -7.31
C LYS A 71 -9.83 -2.67 -8.69
N ASP A 72 -10.73 -3.12 -9.56
CA ASP A 72 -10.83 -2.56 -10.92
C ASP A 72 -11.02 -1.04 -10.87
N GLY A 73 -10.15 -0.30 -11.55
CA GLY A 73 -10.12 1.17 -11.53
C GLY A 73 -9.60 1.83 -10.24
N GLU A 74 -9.35 1.08 -9.16
CA GLU A 74 -8.98 1.64 -7.85
C GLU A 74 -7.86 0.85 -7.18
N TRP A 75 -6.62 1.18 -7.53
CA TRP A 75 -5.41 0.59 -6.94
C TRP A 75 -4.72 1.58 -6.03
N LEU A 76 -4.22 1.08 -4.90
CA LEU A 76 -3.48 1.88 -3.92
C LEU A 76 -2.32 1.07 -3.36
N MET A 77 -1.10 1.56 -3.59
CA MET A 77 0.13 1.00 -3.06
C MET A 77 0.75 1.95 -2.05
N ILE A 78 1.25 1.42 -0.94
CA ILE A 78 2.17 2.10 -0.04
C ILE A 78 3.55 1.47 -0.19
N MET A 79 4.61 2.26 -0.05
CA MET A 79 5.98 1.82 -0.26
C MET A 79 6.96 2.70 0.54
N ALA A 80 8.21 2.29 0.63
CA ALA A 80 9.31 3.11 1.09
C ALA A 80 10.23 3.53 -0.08
N ASP A 81 11.11 4.51 0.14
CA ASP A 81 12.30 4.68 -0.69
C ASP A 81 13.47 3.82 -0.19
N GLY A 82 14.40 3.50 -1.09
CA GLY A 82 15.50 2.57 -0.86
C GLY A 82 16.49 3.07 0.19
N PRO A 83 17.09 2.16 0.97
CA PRO A 83 18.11 2.55 1.93
C PRO A 83 19.31 3.12 1.19
N GLY A 84 19.82 4.27 1.63
CA GLY A 84 21.04 4.84 1.08
C GLY A 84 20.85 5.71 -0.18
N CYS A 85 19.62 6.10 -0.52
CA CYS A 85 19.38 7.12 -1.54
C CYS A 85 20.01 8.44 -1.11
N ALA A 86 20.82 9.05 -1.97
CA ALA A 86 21.44 10.33 -1.64
C ALA A 86 20.40 11.48 -1.75
N THR A 87 20.48 12.44 -0.84
CA THR A 87 19.92 13.78 -1.05
C THR A 87 20.67 14.49 -2.19
N ALA A 88 20.15 15.62 -2.65
CA ALA A 88 20.87 16.48 -3.59
C ALA A 88 22.25 16.94 -3.07
N SER A 89 22.46 16.89 -1.74
CA SER A 89 23.73 17.20 -1.08
C SER A 89 24.65 15.99 -0.87
N GLY A 90 24.29 14.79 -1.35
CA GLY A 90 25.10 13.58 -1.21
C GLY A 90 24.96 12.83 0.13
N ALA A 91 24.19 13.36 1.08
CA ALA A 91 23.92 12.69 2.35
C ALA A 91 22.91 11.55 2.15
N LEU A 92 23.02 10.48 2.93
CA LEU A 92 22.01 9.40 2.89
C LEU A 92 20.66 9.93 3.36
N LYS A 93 19.62 9.66 2.58
CA LYS A 93 18.23 9.95 2.93
C LYS A 93 17.81 9.03 4.08
N VAL A 94 17.07 9.62 5.00
CA VAL A 94 16.23 8.89 5.95
C VAL A 94 15.10 8.28 5.12
N GLN A 95 14.85 6.97 5.25
CA GLN A 95 13.76 6.33 4.51
C GLN A 95 12.40 6.92 4.90
N GLN A 96 11.58 7.19 3.90
CA GLN A 96 10.26 7.79 4.01
C GLN A 96 9.22 6.90 3.33
N LEU A 97 7.98 6.94 3.84
CA LEU A 97 6.87 6.25 3.21
C LEU A 97 6.24 7.12 2.13
N PHE A 98 5.80 6.47 1.06
CA PHE A 98 5.11 7.05 -0.07
C PHE A 98 3.83 6.26 -0.37
N VAL A 99 2.91 6.89 -1.08
CA VAL A 99 1.72 6.24 -1.63
C VAL A 99 1.62 6.52 -3.12
N SER A 100 1.14 5.55 -3.90
CA SER A 100 0.79 5.75 -5.30
C SER A 100 -0.55 5.10 -5.63
N THR A 101 -1.15 5.55 -6.74
CA THR A 101 -2.42 5.05 -7.25
C THR A 101 -2.29 4.57 -8.68
N SER A 102 -3.16 3.66 -9.07
CA SER A 102 -3.27 3.15 -10.43
C SER A 102 -4.73 2.81 -10.73
N THR A 103 -5.09 2.77 -12.01
CA THR A 103 -6.40 2.28 -12.47
C THR A 103 -6.35 0.82 -12.92
N ASP A 104 -5.17 0.30 -13.22
CA ASP A 104 -4.97 -1.03 -13.84
C ASP A 104 -3.92 -1.92 -13.14
N GLY A 105 -3.25 -1.39 -12.12
CA GLY A 105 -2.15 -2.05 -11.42
C GLY A 105 -0.84 -2.16 -12.23
N LEU A 106 -0.80 -1.64 -13.45
CA LEU A 106 0.37 -1.68 -14.34
C LEU A 106 1.01 -0.29 -14.45
N ILE A 107 0.20 0.76 -14.63
CA ILE A 107 0.66 2.14 -14.77
C ILE A 107 0.33 2.89 -13.49
N TRP A 108 1.35 3.44 -12.85
CA TRP A 108 1.24 4.09 -11.55
C TRP A 108 1.45 5.60 -11.66
N ALA A 109 0.70 6.35 -10.87
CA ALA A 109 0.90 7.78 -10.72
C ALA A 109 2.24 8.09 -10.02
N THR A 110 2.69 9.34 -10.12
CA THR A 110 3.84 9.82 -9.36
C THR A 110 3.62 9.59 -7.86
N PRO A 111 4.54 8.88 -7.17
CA PRO A 111 4.40 8.62 -5.74
C PRO A 111 4.36 9.90 -4.92
N GLN A 112 3.48 9.92 -3.93
CA GLN A 112 3.30 11.04 -3.02
C GLN A 112 3.93 10.74 -1.66
N LEU A 113 4.75 11.67 -1.18
CA LEU A 113 5.43 11.56 0.11
C LEU A 113 4.43 11.62 1.28
N LEU A 114 4.51 10.66 2.21
CA LEU A 114 3.65 10.59 3.40
C LEU A 114 4.33 11.06 4.69
N THR A 115 5.65 10.91 4.81
CA THR A 115 6.36 11.07 6.10
C THR A 115 7.50 12.07 6.01
N SER A 116 7.85 12.74 7.10
CA SER A 116 9.02 13.61 7.20
C SER A 116 10.34 12.85 7.34
N THR A 117 11.46 13.57 7.38
CA THR A 117 12.83 13.05 7.56
C THR A 117 13.28 12.99 9.02
N ASP A 118 12.36 13.14 9.97
CA ASP A 118 12.62 13.10 11.42
C ASP A 118 13.09 11.72 11.89
N ASN A 119 12.56 10.65 11.29
CA ASN A 119 12.93 9.27 11.58
C ASN A 119 12.72 8.37 10.35
N GLY A 120 13.51 7.29 10.26
CA GLY A 120 13.36 6.30 9.21
C GLY A 120 12.07 5.52 9.36
N ARG A 121 11.43 5.20 8.24
CA ARG A 121 10.20 4.41 8.17
C ARG A 121 10.26 3.49 6.95
N LEU A 122 10.07 2.19 7.19
CA LEU A 122 10.18 1.15 6.17
C LEU A 122 9.20 0.00 6.46
N ASP A 123 9.13 -0.95 5.52
CA ASP A 123 8.27 -2.14 5.59
C ASP A 123 6.81 -1.80 5.95
N PRO A 124 6.14 -0.91 5.19
CA PRO A 124 4.74 -0.61 5.47
C PRO A 124 3.86 -1.82 5.14
N THR A 125 2.89 -2.11 6.01
CA THR A 125 1.78 -3.01 5.71
C THR A 125 0.48 -2.43 6.25
N GLY A 126 -0.66 -2.79 5.70
CA GLY A 126 -1.92 -2.28 6.22
C GLY A 126 -3.18 -2.95 5.73
N TYR A 127 -4.29 -2.62 6.40
CA TYR A 127 -5.61 -3.11 6.03
C TYR A 127 -6.67 -2.01 6.18
N PHE A 128 -7.76 -2.15 5.43
CA PHE A 128 -8.86 -1.20 5.47
C PHE A 128 -9.75 -1.40 6.72
N VAL A 129 -10.07 -0.31 7.40
CA VAL A 129 -10.93 -0.26 8.57
C VAL A 129 -12.26 0.40 8.16
N GLU A 130 -13.26 -0.43 7.84
CA GLU A 130 -14.57 0.02 7.33
C GLU A 130 -15.23 1.10 8.22
N SER A 131 -15.23 0.91 9.53
CA SER A 131 -15.85 1.85 10.49
C SER A 131 -15.20 3.23 10.54
N GLN A 132 -13.99 3.37 9.97
CA GLN A 132 -13.23 4.61 9.97
C GLN A 132 -13.08 5.19 8.56
N ASN A 133 -13.51 4.46 7.52
CA ASN A 133 -13.23 4.76 6.11
C ASN A 133 -11.74 5.13 5.91
N ALA A 134 -10.85 4.29 6.41
CA ALA A 134 -9.41 4.57 6.43
C ALA A 134 -8.60 3.27 6.46
N PHE A 135 -7.34 3.33 6.04
CA PHE A 135 -6.39 2.24 6.21
C PHE A 135 -5.68 2.38 7.55
N ARG A 136 -5.53 1.26 8.26
CA ARG A 136 -4.59 1.14 9.36
C ARG A 136 -3.27 0.63 8.81
N ILE A 137 -2.23 1.43 8.98
CA ILE A 137 -0.87 1.13 8.51
C ILE A 137 -0.01 0.78 9.72
N TYR A 138 0.81 -0.25 9.60
CA TYR A 138 1.91 -0.58 10.50
C TYR A 138 3.22 -0.44 9.72
N TYR A 139 4.28 -0.03 10.38
CA TYR A 139 5.60 0.16 9.77
C TYR A 139 6.68 0.09 10.84
N ALA A 140 7.89 -0.29 10.44
CA ALA A 140 9.08 -0.18 11.27
C ALA A 140 9.53 1.29 11.30
N SER A 141 9.92 1.81 12.47
CA SER A 141 10.44 3.17 12.60
C SER A 141 11.64 3.25 13.52
N GLY A 142 12.69 3.91 13.04
CA GLY A 142 14.00 3.96 13.67
C GLY A 142 15.03 4.61 12.75
N ARG A 143 16.22 4.85 13.28
CA ARG A 143 17.35 5.34 12.49
C ARG A 143 18.15 4.14 11.98
N SER A 144 18.29 4.04 10.66
CA SER A 144 19.00 2.92 10.03
C SER A 144 20.45 2.78 10.49
N ALA A 145 21.11 3.88 10.84
CA ALA A 145 22.46 3.86 11.40
C ALA A 145 22.55 3.17 12.78
N GLU A 146 21.44 3.08 13.51
CA GLU A 146 21.38 2.59 14.89
C GLU A 146 20.81 1.16 14.98
N ASN A 147 20.30 0.60 13.87
CA ASN A 147 19.64 -0.72 13.80
C ASN A 147 18.56 -0.95 14.90
N ASN A 148 17.99 0.13 15.42
CA ASN A 148 16.99 0.10 16.47
C ASN A 148 15.65 0.56 15.92
N TYR A 149 14.81 -0.41 15.56
CA TYR A 149 13.49 -0.17 15.01
C TYR A 149 12.40 -0.56 15.98
N THR A 150 11.33 0.23 16.00
CA THR A 150 10.10 -0.06 16.74
C THR A 150 8.93 -0.10 15.78
N ILE A 151 7.99 -1.02 16.01
CA ILE A 151 6.76 -1.06 15.23
C ILE A 151 5.87 0.11 15.65
N LYS A 152 5.48 0.92 14.67
CA LYS A 152 4.54 2.02 14.82
C LYS A 152 3.29 1.75 14.00
N ARG A 153 2.24 2.55 14.27
CA ARG A 153 1.01 2.52 13.48
C ARG A 153 0.59 3.93 13.07
N ALA A 154 -0.07 4.03 11.93
CA ALA A 154 -0.71 5.24 11.44
C ALA A 154 -2.11 4.96 10.89
N THR A 155 -2.85 6.03 10.61
CA THR A 155 -4.11 5.97 9.88
C THR A 155 -3.92 6.72 8.58
N LEU A 156 -4.09 6.05 7.45
CA LEU A 156 -4.05 6.65 6.12
C LEU A 156 -5.49 6.87 5.63
N ARG A 157 -5.81 8.11 5.28
CA ARG A 157 -7.09 8.49 4.68
C ARG A 157 -6.86 8.92 3.25
N ILE A 158 -7.65 8.36 2.34
CA ILE A 158 -7.70 8.83 0.96
C ILE A 158 -8.82 9.86 0.90
N LYS A 159 -8.48 11.08 0.55
CA LYS A 159 -9.48 12.12 0.29
C LYS A 159 -10.27 11.71 -0.95
N ASP A 160 -11.59 11.58 -0.83
CA ASP A 160 -12.46 11.29 -1.97
C ASP A 160 -12.41 12.46 -2.96
N THR A 161 -11.57 12.36 -3.99
CA THR A 161 -11.56 13.27 -5.14
C THR A 161 -12.54 12.75 -6.18
N ALA A 162 -13.83 12.75 -5.83
CA ALA A 162 -14.88 12.64 -6.83
C ALA A 162 -14.68 13.80 -7.83
N LYS A 163 -14.15 13.48 -9.02
CA LYS A 163 -13.67 14.35 -10.12
C LYS A 163 -12.15 14.47 -10.32
N GLY A 164 -11.43 13.35 -10.27
CA GLY A 164 -10.18 13.20 -11.02
C GLY A 164 -8.96 13.92 -10.44
N GLY A 165 -7.94 13.14 -10.09
CA GLY A 165 -6.59 13.64 -9.88
C GLY A 165 -6.27 14.00 -8.43
N GLY A 166 -5.47 13.14 -7.80
CA GLY A 166 -4.72 13.47 -6.60
C GLY A 166 -5.23 12.77 -5.34
N VAL A 167 -4.38 11.91 -4.78
CA VAL A 167 -4.45 11.58 -3.37
C VAL A 167 -4.08 12.85 -2.59
N GLY A 168 -4.90 13.20 -1.60
CA GLY A 168 -4.65 14.33 -0.71
C GLY A 168 -4.55 13.81 0.72
N ILE A 169 -3.40 14.01 1.35
CA ILE A 169 -3.17 13.69 2.76
C ILE A 169 -3.96 14.70 3.60
N THR A 170 -4.98 14.26 4.33
CA THR A 170 -5.58 15.07 5.39
C THR A 170 -4.80 14.82 6.68
N THR A 171 -4.19 15.85 7.24
CA THR A 171 -3.56 15.80 8.56
C THR A 171 -4.59 15.37 9.59
N THR A 172 -4.16 14.49 10.50
CA THR A 172 -4.95 13.89 11.56
C THR A 172 -5.78 14.93 12.32
N PRO A 173 -7.12 14.81 12.39
CA PRO A 173 -7.90 15.58 13.36
C PRO A 173 -7.46 15.19 14.78
N LYS A 174 -7.13 16.19 15.61
CA LYS A 174 -6.91 16.03 17.05
C LYS A 174 -8.02 15.15 17.63
N VAL A 175 -7.65 14.13 18.41
CA VAL A 175 -8.59 13.18 19.01
C VAL A 175 -9.66 13.93 19.81
N THR A 176 -10.84 14.08 19.23
CA THR A 176 -12.08 14.36 19.96
C THR A 176 -12.83 13.04 20.08
N THR A 177 -13.02 12.61 21.32
CA THR A 177 -13.80 11.44 21.71
C THR A 177 -15.18 11.47 21.02
N PRO A 178 -15.52 10.52 20.13
CA PRO A 178 -16.83 10.50 19.49
C PRO A 178 -17.90 10.04 20.47
N SER A 179 -18.70 10.98 20.97
CA SER A 179 -19.98 10.71 21.61
C SER A 179 -21.02 10.39 20.53
N SER A 180 -21.08 9.14 20.07
CA SER A 180 -22.29 8.57 19.47
C SER A 180 -22.23 7.05 19.48
N LYS A 181 -23.10 6.43 20.28
CA LYS A 181 -23.20 4.98 20.49
C LYS A 181 -23.56 4.27 19.17
N SER A 182 -22.57 3.74 18.44
CA SER A 182 -22.83 2.80 17.34
C SER A 182 -23.27 1.45 17.92
N LYS A 183 -24.52 1.04 17.67
CA LYS A 183 -25.05 -0.27 18.06
C LYS A 183 -24.71 -1.32 17.00
N THR A 184 -24.47 -2.56 17.43
CA THR A 184 -24.35 -3.72 16.53
C THR A 184 -25.73 -4.12 16.04
N ILE A 185 -25.91 -4.21 14.72
CA ILE A 185 -27.15 -4.68 14.07
C ILE A 185 -26.90 -6.00 13.34
N THR A 186 -27.95 -6.83 13.23
CA THR A 186 -27.90 -8.09 12.48
C THR A 186 -28.55 -7.89 11.12
N CYS A 187 -27.89 -8.35 10.07
CA CYS A 187 -28.29 -8.20 8.68
C CYS A 187 -28.40 -9.57 8.01
N VAL A 188 -29.46 -9.79 7.24
CA VAL A 188 -29.79 -11.07 6.60
C VAL A 188 -29.99 -10.93 5.09
N LYS A 189 -29.49 -11.91 4.33
CA LYS A 189 -29.73 -12.08 2.90
C LYS A 189 -29.91 -13.56 2.61
N GLY A 190 -31.16 -13.98 2.37
CA GLY A 190 -31.50 -15.40 2.30
C GLY A 190 -31.15 -16.12 3.60
N LYS A 191 -30.34 -17.19 3.52
CA LYS A 191 -29.86 -17.96 4.69
C LYS A 191 -28.61 -17.35 5.36
N ILE A 192 -28.01 -16.30 4.78
CA ILE A 192 -26.77 -15.70 5.27
C ILE A 192 -27.08 -14.64 6.31
N THR A 193 -26.43 -14.72 7.48
CA THR A 193 -26.56 -13.75 8.58
C THR A 193 -25.19 -13.12 8.90
N ARG A 194 -25.12 -11.78 9.03
CA ARG A 194 -23.92 -11.04 9.44
C ARG A 194 -24.25 -9.96 10.47
N LYS A 195 -23.37 -9.76 11.46
CA LYS A 195 -23.43 -8.62 12.40
C LYS A 195 -22.56 -7.48 11.88
N VAL A 196 -23.09 -6.26 11.88
CA VAL A 196 -22.37 -5.04 11.47
C VAL A 196 -22.53 -3.96 12.53
N ILE A 197 -21.51 -3.12 12.72
CA ILE A 197 -21.57 -1.99 13.65
C ILE A 197 -22.02 -0.76 12.86
N GLY A 198 -23.20 -0.23 13.17
CA GLY A 198 -23.80 0.87 12.42
C GLY A 198 -25.33 0.82 12.45
N THR A 199 -25.98 1.75 11.73
CA THR A 199 -27.44 1.86 11.69
C THR A 199 -28.08 1.27 10.42
N LYS A 200 -27.28 0.85 9.43
CA LYS A 200 -27.74 0.37 8.11
C LYS A 200 -27.04 -0.92 7.71
N CYS A 201 -27.77 -1.80 7.01
CA CYS A 201 -27.22 -3.04 6.45
C CYS A 201 -26.53 -2.83 5.10
N PRO A 202 -25.53 -3.67 4.75
CA PRO A 202 -24.92 -3.65 3.42
C PRO A 202 -25.93 -3.89 2.30
N ALA A 203 -25.63 -3.43 1.09
CA ALA A 203 -26.51 -3.57 -0.06
C ALA A 203 -26.91 -5.05 -0.29
N GLY A 204 -28.21 -5.28 -0.45
CA GLY A 204 -28.78 -6.62 -0.60
C GLY A 204 -29.00 -7.39 0.70
N PHE A 205 -28.61 -6.86 1.86
CA PHE A 205 -28.98 -7.39 3.18
C PHE A 205 -30.07 -6.53 3.82
N LYS A 206 -31.05 -7.17 4.43
CA LYS A 206 -32.10 -6.51 5.21
C LYS A 206 -31.78 -6.62 6.69
N LYS A 207 -32.12 -5.60 7.47
CA LYS A 207 -31.99 -5.67 8.93
C LYS A 207 -32.91 -6.75 9.45
N LYS A 208 -32.37 -7.65 10.26
CA LYS A 208 -33.13 -8.66 10.99
C LYS A 208 -33.84 -8.01 12.17
#